data_AF-A0A2E4MCU9-F1
#
_entry.id   AF-A0A2E4MCU9-F1
#
_cell.length_a   1.000
_cell.length_b   1.000
_cell.length_c   1.000
_cell.angle_alpha   90.00
_cell.angle_beta   90.00
_cell.angle_gamma   90.00
#
_symmetry.space_group_name_H-M   'P 1'
#
loop_
_entity.id
_entity.type
_entity.pdbx_description
1 polymer ?
#
loop_
_entity_poly.entity_id
_entity_poly.type
_entity_poly.pdbx_seq_one_letter_code
_entity_poly.pdbx_strand_id
1 'polypeptide(L)' 'MFNNLDNRIRYAIGIVFILGALFGGLVGYDLKSIGQQYNHIWVLSIIALYAGIDLISKAMG' A
#
# COMPACT_ATOMS: atom_id res chain seq x y z
N MET A 1 22.42 -4.75 -4.17
CA MET A 1 22.36 -5.58 -2.95
C MET A 1 22.04 -4.67 -1.76
N PHE A 2 20.78 -4.26 -1.59
CA PHE A 2 20.34 -3.43 -0.45
C PHE A 2 19.88 -4.34 0.69
N ASN A 3 20.77 -5.21 1.17
CA ASN A 3 20.41 -6.27 2.12
C ASN A 3 20.39 -5.84 3.60
N ASN A 4 20.71 -4.58 3.91
CA ASN A 4 20.81 -4.11 5.30
C ASN A 4 19.77 -3.03 5.63
N LEU A 5 18.59 -3.05 4.99
CA LEU A 5 17.50 -2.22 5.47
C LEU A 5 16.97 -2.85 6.75
N ASP A 6 17.20 -2.16 7.86
CA ASP A 6 16.85 -2.58 9.21
C ASP A 6 15.40 -3.08 9.26
N ASN A 7 15.14 -4.23 9.87
CA ASN A 7 13.81 -4.86 9.83
C ASN A 7 12.74 -3.91 10.39
N ARG A 8 13.11 -3.08 11.38
CA ARG A 8 12.26 -2.01 11.93
C ARG A 8 11.81 -1.01 10.87
N ILE A 9 12.72 -0.62 9.97
CA ILE A 9 12.43 0.32 8.87
C ILE A 9 11.52 -0.35 7.85
N ARG A 10 11.75 -1.63 7.52
CA ARG A 10 10.87 -2.39 6.62
C ARG A 10 9.45 -2.49 7.17
N TYR A 11 9.29 -2.76 8.47
CA TYR A 11 7.99 -2.73 9.13
C TYR A 11 7.33 -1.35 9.09
N ALA A 12 8.08 -0.29 9.42
CA ALA A 12 7.55 1.06 9.42
C ALA A 12 7.06 1.49 8.02
N ILE A 13 7.87 1.26 6.98
CA ILE A 13 7.49 1.55 5.59
C ILE A 13 6.30 0.68 5.17
N GLY A 14 6.32 -0.62 5.50
CA GLY A 14 5.24 -1.53 5.17
C GLY A 14 3.89 -1.11 5.77
N ILE A 15 3.88 -0.69 7.04
CA ILE A 15 2.68 -0.16 7.72
C ILE A 15 2.18 1.12 7.03
N VAL A 16 3.07 2.05 6.67
CA VAL A 16 2.69 3.28 5.95
C VAL A 16 2.06 2.96 4.60
N PHE A 17 2.60 1.98 3.87
CA PHE A 17 2.04 1.52 2.60
C PHE A 17 0.65 0.89 2.76
N ILE A 18 0.42 0.09 3.80
CA ILE A 18 -0.89 -0.48 4.10
C ILE A 18 -1.91 0.62 4.45
N LEU A 19 -1.52 1.58 5.29
CA LEU A 19 -2.38 2.72 5.63
C LEU A 19 -2.71 3.57 4.40
N GLY A 20 -1.72 3.83 3.55
CA GLY A 20 -1.91 4.53 2.27
C GLY A 20 -2.84 3.78 1.32
N ALA A 21 -2.74 2.45 1.27
CA ALA A 21 -3.64 1.63 0.46
C ALA A 21 -5.09 1.63 0.97
N LEU A 22 -5.30 1.57 2.28
CA LEU A 22 -6.64 1.68 2.87
C LEU A 22 -7.27 3.05 2.56
N PHE A 23 -6.48 4.11 2.71
CA PHE A 23 -6.92 5.46 2.37
C PHE A 23 -7.23 5.62 0.88
N GLY A 24 -6.35 5.12 0.00
CA GLY A 24 -6.58 5.13 -1.43
C GLY A 24 -7.81 4.32 -1.85
N GLY A 25 -8.09 3.19 -1.18
CA GLY A 25 -9.32 2.41 -1.41
C GLY A 25 -10.58 3.20 -1.05
N LEU A 26 -10.57 3.93 0.07
CA LEU A 26 -11.66 4.80 0.49
C LEU A 26 -11.89 5.95 -0.49
N VAL A 27 -10.82 6.67 -0.86
CA VAL A 27 -10.88 7.75 -1.85
C VAL A 27 -11.37 7.21 -3.19
N GLY A 28 -10.88 6.05 -3.60
CA GLY A 28 -11.32 5.37 -4.81
C GLY A 28 -12.81 5.04 -4.79
N TYR A 29 -13.34 4.62 -3.63
CA TYR A 29 -14.78 4.36 -3.45
C TYR A 29 -15.60 5.65 -3.54
N ASP A 30 -15.11 6.74 -2.95
CA ASP A 30 -15.75 8.04 -3.03
C ASP A 30 -15.82 8.55 -4.49
N LEU A 31 -14.72 8.39 -5.25
CA LEU A 31 -14.70 8.69 -6.69
C LEU A 31 -15.69 7.85 -7.50
N LYS A 32 -15.89 6.57 -7.14
CA LYS A 32 -16.92 5.73 -7.76
C LYS A 32 -18.32 6.30 -7.49
N SER A 33 -18.57 6.82 -6.28
CA SER A 33 -19.87 7.38 -5.89
C SER A 33 -20.25 8.63 -6.69
N ILE A 34 -19.27 9.44 -7.08
CA ILE A 34 -19.45 10.64 -7.92
C ILE A 34 -19.40 10.35 -9.44
N GLY A 35 -19.39 9.08 -9.85
CA GLY A 35 -19.51 8.67 -11.26
C GLY A 35 -18.18 8.35 -11.97
N GLN A 36 -17.03 8.39 -11.28
CA GLN A 36 -15.74 7.96 -11.83
C GLN A 36 -15.56 6.44 -11.64
N GLN A 37 -16.26 5.64 -12.47
CA GLN A 37 -16.28 4.17 -12.35
C GLN A 37 -14.91 3.51 -12.54
N TYR A 38 -14.07 4.03 -13.42
CA TYR A 38 -12.71 3.55 -13.63
C TYR A 38 -11.73 4.55 -13.02
N ASN A 39 -11.14 4.18 -11.90
CA ASN A 39 -10.23 5.06 -11.18
C ASN A 39 -8.90 4.33 -10.92
N HIS A 40 -7.81 4.87 -11.46
CA HIS A 40 -6.46 4.35 -11.26
C HIS A 40 -6.07 4.30 -9.77
N ILE A 41 -6.72 5.09 -8.91
CA ILE A 41 -6.51 5.06 -7.47
C ILE A 41 -6.80 3.68 -6.88
N TRP A 42 -7.79 2.93 -7.37
CA TRP A 42 -8.05 1.56 -6.91
C TRP A 42 -6.87 0.64 -7.22
N VAL A 43 -6.33 0.73 -8.43
CA VAL A 43 -5.18 -0.07 -8.87
C VAL A 43 -3.94 0.29 -8.05
N LEU A 44 -3.68 1.60 -7.86
CA LEU A 44 -2.57 2.08 -7.05
C LEU A 44 -2.69 1.65 -5.58
N SER A 45 -3.91 1.60 -5.05
CA SER A 45 -4.17 1.13 -3.67
C SER A 45 -3.84 -0.35 -3.52
N ILE A 46 -4.21 -1.18 -4.49
CA ILE A 46 -3.88 -2.63 -4.49
C ILE A 46 -2.36 -2.84 -4.59
N ILE A 47 -1.69 -2.08 -5.47
CA ILE A 47 -0.23 -2.14 -5.62
C ILE A 47 0.47 -1.71 -4.33
N ALA A 48 0.00 -0.62 -3.71
CA ALA A 48 0.54 -0.14 -2.44
C ALA A 48 0.32 -1.17 -1.31
N LEU A 49 -0.84 -1.82 -1.27
CA LEU A 49 -1.13 -2.88 -0.30
C LEU A 49 -0.17 -4.06 -0.47
N TYR A 50 0.02 -4.49 -1.72
CA TYR A 50 0.94 -5.58 -2.06
C TYR A 50 2.38 -5.23 -1.67
N ALA A 51 2.84 -4.02 -2.02
CA ALA A 51 4.18 -3.56 -1.64
C ALA A 51 4.36 -3.48 -0.12
N GLY A 52 3.34 -3.05 0.62
CA GLY A 52 3.35 -3.02 2.08
C GLY A 52 3.48 -4.42 2.68
N ILE A 53 2.69 -5.38 2.17
CA ILE A 53 2.73 -6.78 2.61
C ILE A 53 4.08 -7.42 2.27
N ASP A 54 4.63 -7.16 1.08
CA ASP A 54 5.94 -7.68 0.65
C ASP A 54 7.08 -7.15 1.54
N LEU A 55 7.05 -5.85 1.89
CA LEU A 55 8.02 -5.25 2.80
C LEU A 55 7.96 -5.82 4.21
N ILE A 56 6.75 -6.07 4.73
CA ILE A 56 6.56 -6.72 6.03
C ILE A 56 7.02 -8.18 5.98
N SER A 57 6.67 -8.91 4.93
CA SER A 57 7.07 -10.31 4.74
C SER A 57 8.59 -10.45 4.71
N LYS A 58 9.29 -9.55 4.01
CA LYS A 58 10.76 -9.45 3.98
C LYS A 58 11.39 -8.96 5.29
N ALA A 59 10.60 -8.41 6.21
CA ALA A 59 11.07 -8.06 7.55
C ALA A 59 10.89 -9.21 8.54
N MET A 60 9.98 -10.15 8.22
CA MET A 60 9.68 -11.34 9.01
C MET A 60 10.62 -12.52 8.73
N GLY A 61 11.20 -12.59 7.52
CA GLY A 61 12.06 -13.71 7.07
C GLY A 61 13.24 -13.24 6.23
#